data_AF-A0A9W9RSY1-F1
#
_entry.id   AF-A0A9W9RSY1-F1
#
_cell.length_a   1.000
_cell.length_b   1.000
_cell.length_c   1.000
_cell.angle_alpha   90.00
_cell.angle_beta   90.00
_cell.angle_gamma   90.00
#
_symmetry.space_group_name_H-M   'P 1'
#
loop_
_entity.id
_entity.type
_entity.pdbx_description
1 polymer ?
#
loop_
_entity_poly.entity_id
_entity_poly.type
_entity_poly.pdbx_seq_one_letter_code
_entity_poly.pdbx_strand_id
1 'polypeptide(L)'
;MTDASPTPSESQPTVTTLEHPYYGLYGHYWKASRDVPPTKWLPKNKKLCACGDHQASQWPMEHAVITIPPCAYKCPYCPKFDALDTTDPQVVKIRAHIKRDHLKKMPDEFPGLTVTPGRVTKPRVPKP
;
A
#
# COMPACT_ATOMS: atom_id res chain seq x y z
N MET A 1 -43.27 -40.92 11.37
CA MET A 1 -43.12 -39.47 11.64
C MET A 1 -42.26 -39.41 12.89
N THR A 2 -40.96 -39.11 12.84
CA THR A 2 -40.35 -37.80 12.55
C THR A 2 -38.87 -38.08 12.19
N ASP A 3 -38.46 -37.92 10.94
CA ASP A 3 -37.66 -36.81 10.41
C ASP A 3 -36.45 -36.41 11.30
N ALA A 4 -35.25 -36.79 10.87
CA ALA A 4 -33.98 -36.44 11.50
C ALA A 4 -33.21 -35.51 10.55
N SER A 5 -33.17 -34.22 10.90
CA SER A 5 -32.45 -33.16 10.20
C SER A 5 -30.94 -33.39 10.15
N PRO A 6 -30.26 -33.09 9.03
CA PRO A 6 -28.80 -33.11 8.96
C PRO A 6 -28.20 -31.81 9.50
N THR A 7 -27.10 -31.97 10.23
CA THR A 7 -26.24 -30.93 10.80
C THR A 7 -25.65 -30.04 9.70
N PRO A 8 -25.55 -28.70 9.86
CA PRO A 8 -24.87 -27.86 8.88
C PRO A 8 -23.35 -28.04 9.01
N SER A 9 -22.69 -28.45 7.93
CA SER A 9 -21.24 -28.45 7.81
C SER A 9 -20.72 -27.01 7.81
N GLU A 10 -20.01 -26.64 8.87
CA GLU A 10 -19.24 -25.41 8.98
C GLU A 10 -18.14 -25.43 7.91
N SER A 11 -18.31 -24.58 6.90
CA SER A 11 -17.35 -24.46 5.79
C SER A 11 -16.17 -23.62 6.26
N GLN A 12 -15.07 -24.28 6.63
CA GLN A 12 -13.79 -23.62 6.87
C GLN A 12 -13.30 -22.98 5.55
N PRO A 13 -13.00 -21.67 5.50
CA PRO A 13 -12.43 -21.10 4.31
C PRO A 13 -11.00 -21.62 4.15
N THR A 14 -10.82 -22.43 3.11
CA THR A 14 -9.53 -22.81 2.54
C THR A 14 -8.68 -21.54 2.40
N VAL A 15 -7.64 -21.42 3.23
CA VAL A 15 -6.60 -20.42 3.04
C VAL A 15 -5.85 -20.85 1.79
N THR A 16 -6.35 -20.39 0.65
CA THR A 16 -5.63 -20.45 -0.61
C THR A 16 -4.42 -19.56 -0.43
N THR A 17 -3.28 -20.15 -0.10
CA THR A 17 -1.96 -19.53 -0.20
C THR A 17 -1.75 -19.18 -1.66
N LEU A 18 -2.24 -18.01 -2.03
CA LEU A 18 -2.14 -17.48 -3.38
C LEU A 18 -0.74 -16.88 -3.50
N GLU A 19 0.21 -17.74 -3.87
CA GLU A 19 1.54 -17.33 -4.34
C GLU A 19 1.39 -16.55 -5.64
N HIS A 20 1.09 -15.26 -5.51
CA HIS A 20 1.27 -14.33 -6.60
C HIS A 20 1.79 -13.02 -6.01
N PRO A 21 2.78 -12.38 -6.65
CA PRO A 21 3.22 -11.04 -6.28
C PRO A 21 2.18 -10.02 -6.79
N TYR A 22 0.94 -10.11 -6.31
CA TYR A 22 -0.17 -9.30 -6.82
C TYR A 22 -0.15 -7.89 -6.22
N TYR A 23 0.20 -6.94 -7.07
CA TYR A 23 -0.34 -5.58 -7.01
C TYR A 23 -1.76 -5.60 -7.59
N GLY A 24 -2.80 -5.54 -6.76
CA GLY A 24 -4.17 -5.26 -7.23
C GLY A 24 -5.30 -5.79 -6.33
N LEU A 25 -6.26 -4.90 -6.04
CA LEU A 25 -7.53 -5.04 -5.27
C LEU A 25 -7.45 -4.87 -3.74
N TYR A 26 -7.66 -3.62 -3.30
CA TYR A 26 -7.84 -3.15 -1.91
C TYR A 26 -6.69 -3.47 -0.91
N GLY A 27 -5.86 -2.48 -0.61
CA GLY A 27 -5.03 -2.47 0.62
C GLY A 27 -3.55 -2.83 0.49
N HIS A 28 -3.01 -3.11 -0.70
CA HIS A 28 -1.60 -3.55 -0.84
C HIS A 28 -0.52 -2.46 -0.73
N TYR A 29 -0.88 -1.23 -0.36
CA TYR A 29 0.08 -0.13 -0.23
C TYR A 29 0.67 -0.01 1.16
N TRP A 30 0.23 -0.81 2.11
CA TRP A 30 0.81 -0.83 3.44
C TRP A 30 0.57 -2.18 4.11
N LYS A 31 1.38 -2.47 5.12
CA LYS A 31 1.15 -3.54 6.09
C LYS A 31 1.41 -3.00 7.48
N ALA A 32 0.69 -3.48 8.49
CA ALA A 32 1.00 -3.12 9.87
C ALA A 32 2.45 -3.55 10.19
N SER A 33 3.17 -2.72 10.94
CA SER A 33 4.52 -3.07 11.41
C SER A 33 4.50 -3.86 12.73
N ARG A 34 3.31 -4.00 13.34
CA ARG A 34 3.03 -4.74 14.57
C ARG A 34 1.74 -5.54 14.40
N ASP A 35 1.44 -6.40 15.36
CA ASP A 35 0.18 -7.17 15.40
C ASP A 35 -1.06 -6.31 15.67
N VAL A 36 -0.86 -5.02 15.92
CA VAL A 36 -1.92 -4.02 16.11
C VAL A 36 -2.03 -3.15 14.86
N PRO A 37 -3.24 -2.96 14.30
CA PRO A 37 -3.43 -2.09 13.14
C PRO A 37 -3.18 -0.61 13.47
N PRO A 38 -2.83 0.23 12.47
CA PRO A 38 -2.73 1.67 12.65
C PRO A 38 -4.05 2.28 13.12
N THR A 39 -3.99 3.22 14.06
CA THR A 39 -5.17 3.96 14.55
C THR A 39 -5.25 5.35 13.94
N LYS A 40 -4.12 5.90 13.50
CA LYS A 40 -4.01 7.21 12.83
C LYS A 40 -3.88 7.08 11.31
N TRP A 41 -4.76 7.79 10.61
CA TRP A 41 -4.90 7.74 9.15
C TRP A 41 -5.00 9.13 8.54
N LEU A 42 -4.60 9.28 7.28
CA LEU A 42 -4.98 10.47 6.51
C LEU A 42 -6.50 10.52 6.34
N PRO A 43 -7.13 11.71 6.46
CA PRO A 43 -8.58 11.86 6.39
C PRO A 43 -9.16 11.65 4.98
N LYS A 44 -8.33 11.76 3.94
CA LYS A 44 -8.76 11.62 2.54
C LYS A 44 -7.98 10.51 1.85
N ASN A 45 -8.71 9.67 1.11
CA ASN A 45 -8.09 8.70 0.22
C ASN A 45 -7.32 9.43 -0.88
N LYS A 46 -6.07 9.06 -1.11
CA LYS A 46 -5.21 9.68 -2.11
C LYS A 46 -4.72 8.66 -3.12
N LYS A 47 -4.92 8.96 -4.41
CA LYS A 47 -4.37 8.20 -5.54
C LYS A 47 -3.01 8.78 -5.92
N LEU A 48 -2.00 7.92 -6.10
CA LEU A 48 -0.62 8.37 -6.29
C LEU A 48 -0.15 8.45 -7.75
N CYS A 49 -0.96 7.98 -8.70
CA CYS A 49 -0.64 7.93 -10.13
C CYS A 49 -1.91 8.06 -11.00
N ALA A 50 -1.75 8.14 -12.32
CA ALA A 50 -2.85 8.21 -13.29
C ALA A 50 -3.37 6.83 -13.74
N CYS A 51 -2.61 5.76 -13.49
CA CYS A 51 -2.94 4.41 -13.96
C CYS A 51 -4.35 3.98 -13.56
N GLY A 52 -5.06 3.28 -14.45
CA GLY A 52 -6.38 2.69 -14.16
C GLY A 52 -6.31 1.59 -13.08
N ASP A 53 -5.19 0.89 -13.01
CA ASP A 53 -4.98 -0.26 -12.12
C ASP A 53 -4.89 0.12 -10.63
N HIS A 54 -4.51 1.36 -10.34
CA HIS A 54 -4.35 1.84 -8.97
C HIS A 54 -5.52 2.75 -8.58
N GLN A 55 -6.14 2.46 -7.44
CA GLN A 55 -7.22 3.26 -6.86
C GLN A 55 -6.72 4.22 -5.77
N ALA A 56 -7.54 5.23 -5.46
CA ALA A 56 -7.30 6.04 -4.28
C ALA A 56 -7.32 5.16 -3.03
N SER A 57 -6.36 5.36 -2.12
CA SER A 57 -6.23 4.55 -0.91
C SER A 57 -6.09 5.39 0.34
N GLN A 58 -6.50 4.83 1.46
CA GLN A 58 -6.22 5.39 2.77
C GLN A 58 -4.76 5.11 3.13
N TRP A 59 -4.10 6.09 3.76
CA TRP A 59 -2.69 6.00 4.10
C TRP A 59 -2.52 6.07 5.63
N PRO A 60 -1.89 5.07 6.25
CA PRO A 60 -1.62 5.11 7.68
C PRO A 60 -0.54 6.17 7.96
N MET A 61 -0.65 6.79 9.13
CA MET A 61 0.34 7.73 9.64
C MET A 61 1.26 7.06 10.65
N GLU A 62 0.91 5.89 11.19
CA GLU A 62 1.69 5.23 12.23
C GLU A 62 1.76 3.72 12.04
N HIS A 63 2.73 3.09 12.70
CA HIS A 63 2.85 1.63 12.88
C HIS A 63 2.60 0.81 11.60
N ALA A 64 3.11 1.27 10.46
CA ALA A 64 2.95 0.60 9.18
C ALA A 64 4.21 0.67 8.32
N VAL A 65 4.36 -0.31 7.44
CA VAL A 65 5.32 -0.30 6.35
C VAL A 65 4.57 -0.01 5.06
N ILE A 66 4.80 1.15 4.45
CA ILE A 66 4.13 1.56 3.21
C ILE A 66 4.93 1.19 1.97
N THR A 67 4.22 0.83 0.90
CA THR A 67 4.73 0.49 -0.42
C THR A 67 4.26 1.54 -1.41
N ILE A 68 5.19 2.38 -1.89
CA ILE A 68 4.91 3.34 -2.96
C ILE A 68 4.99 2.63 -4.31
N PRO A 69 3.92 2.67 -5.14
CA PRO A 69 3.91 2.05 -6.46
C PRO A 69 5.00 2.60 -7.37
N PRO A 70 5.54 1.79 -8.31
CA PRO A 70 6.58 2.24 -9.22
C PRO A 70 6.12 3.39 -10.13
N CYS A 71 4.84 3.44 -10.50
CA CYS A 71 4.23 4.49 -11.31
C CYS A 71 3.82 5.75 -10.53
N ALA A 72 4.10 5.80 -9.21
CA ALA A 72 3.69 6.92 -8.38
C ALA A 72 4.43 8.19 -8.79
N TYR A 73 3.69 9.28 -8.93
CA TYR A 73 4.21 10.62 -9.13
C TYR A 73 3.69 11.62 -8.08
N LYS A 74 2.78 11.21 -7.17
CA LYS A 74 2.32 12.00 -6.01
C LYS A 74 2.79 11.42 -4.68
N CYS A 75 2.99 12.29 -3.68
CA CYS A 75 3.26 11.89 -2.31
C CYS A 75 1.94 11.66 -1.55
N PRO A 76 1.79 10.58 -0.77
CA PRO A 76 0.58 10.37 0.03
C PRO A 76 0.37 11.47 1.10
N TYR A 77 1.45 11.97 1.70
CA TYR A 77 1.38 12.79 2.92
C TYR A 77 1.43 14.30 2.70
N CYS A 78 1.73 14.78 1.49
CA CYS A 78 1.78 16.22 1.21
C CYS A 78 1.50 16.53 -0.27
N PRO A 79 1.21 17.81 -0.59
CA PRO A 79 0.92 18.23 -1.96
C PRO A 79 2.16 18.56 -2.81
N LYS A 80 3.38 18.43 -2.29
CA LYS A 80 4.63 18.82 -2.97
C LYS A 80 4.80 18.19 -4.37
N PHE A 81 4.20 17.01 -4.57
CA PHE A 81 4.27 16.23 -5.80
C PHE A 81 2.93 16.18 -6.55
N ASP A 82 1.96 17.01 -6.19
CA ASP A 82 0.62 17.00 -6.80
C ASP A 82 0.52 17.86 -8.07
N ALA A 83 1.64 18.40 -8.56
CA ALA A 83 1.70 19.23 -9.76
C ALA A 83 1.03 18.52 -10.95
N LEU A 84 0.11 19.22 -11.61
CA LEU A 84 -0.80 18.66 -12.62
C LEU A 84 -0.11 18.32 -13.95
N ASP A 85 1.10 18.83 -14.15
CA ASP A 85 1.88 18.72 -15.38
C ASP A 85 2.81 17.50 -15.41
N THR A 86 3.02 16.81 -14.28
CA THR A 86 3.88 15.63 -14.23
C THR A 86 3.07 14.35 -14.07
N THR A 87 3.14 13.49 -15.07
CA THR A 87 2.66 12.10 -15.01
C THR A 87 3.81 11.09 -15.00
N ASP A 88 5.05 11.58 -15.11
CA ASP A 88 6.26 10.76 -15.09
C ASP A 88 6.44 10.09 -13.73
N PRO A 89 6.68 8.76 -13.69
CA PRO A 89 6.94 8.06 -12.44
C PRO A 89 8.12 8.64 -11.64
N GLN A 90 7.86 9.07 -10.40
CA GLN A 90 8.86 9.67 -9.51
C GLN A 90 9.10 8.84 -8.23
N VAL A 91 8.82 7.53 -8.25
CA VAL A 91 8.84 6.66 -7.07
C VAL A 91 10.12 6.78 -6.21
N VAL A 92 11.30 6.90 -6.84
CA VAL A 92 12.58 7.05 -6.11
C VAL A 92 12.63 8.38 -5.37
N LYS A 93 12.26 9.47 -6.04
CA LYS A 93 12.21 10.82 -5.44
C LYS A 93 11.16 10.88 -4.32
N ILE A 94 9.99 10.29 -4.53
CA ILE A 94 8.91 10.23 -3.54
C ILE A 94 9.35 9.45 -2.30
N ARG A 95 9.94 8.26 -2.46
CA ARG A 95 10.45 7.48 -1.31
C ARG A 95 11.51 8.25 -0.54
N ALA A 96 12.45 8.89 -1.24
CA ALA A 96 13.47 9.71 -0.59
C ALA A 96 12.87 10.92 0.15
N HIS A 97 11.86 11.55 -0.44
CA HIS A 97 11.10 12.64 0.18
C HIS A 97 10.36 12.17 1.44
N ILE A 98 9.62 11.05 1.39
CA ILE A 98 8.92 10.51 2.56
C ILE A 98 9.91 10.24 3.71
N LYS A 99 11.02 9.54 3.43
CA LYS A 99 12.03 9.26 4.46
C LYS A 99 12.59 10.53 5.10
N ARG A 100 12.93 11.54 4.30
CA ARG A 100 13.61 12.75 4.79
C ARG A 100 12.65 13.73 5.43
N ASP A 101 11.54 14.01 4.77
CA ASP A 101 10.68 15.15 5.11
C ASP A 101 9.52 14.74 6.01
N HIS A 102 9.06 13.48 5.96
CA HIS A 102 8.01 13.00 6.84
C HIS A 102 8.59 12.19 8.01
N LEU A 103 9.32 11.12 7.73
CA LEU A 103 9.78 10.19 8.78
C LEU A 103 10.91 10.77 9.64
N LYS A 104 11.86 11.50 9.04
CA LYS A 104 13.03 12.04 9.77
C LYS A 104 12.77 13.39 10.42
N LYS A 105 12.02 14.30 9.77
CA LYS A 105 11.75 15.65 10.30
C LYS A 105 10.56 15.71 11.25
N MET A 106 9.59 14.81 11.11
CA MET A 106 8.35 14.79 11.90
C MET A 106 8.12 13.39 12.52
N PRO A 107 9.08 12.86 13.29
CA PRO A 107 8.98 11.49 13.82
C PRO A 107 7.75 11.29 14.72
N ASP A 108 7.32 12.34 15.43
CA ASP A 108 6.14 12.30 16.32
C ASP A 108 4.82 12.26 15.55
N GLU A 109 4.78 12.82 14.33
CA GLU A 109 3.59 12.74 13.48
C GLU A 109 3.45 11.38 12.79
N PHE A 110 4.59 10.72 12.55
CA PHE A 110 4.71 9.47 11.81
C PHE A 110 5.32 8.29 12.62
N PRO A 111 4.81 8.00 13.84
CA PRO A 111 5.48 7.08 14.75
C PRO A 111 5.46 5.65 14.22
N GLY A 112 6.63 5.02 14.12
CA GLY A 112 6.76 3.64 13.65
C GLY A 112 6.32 3.41 12.20
N LEU A 113 6.14 4.47 11.42
CA LEU A 113 5.89 4.41 9.98
C LEU A 113 7.23 4.23 9.24
N THR A 114 7.25 3.32 8.27
CA THR A 114 8.41 3.09 7.40
C THR A 114 7.98 2.94 5.95
N VAL A 115 8.91 3.10 5.01
CA VAL A 115 8.65 2.91 3.57
C VAL A 115 9.54 1.81 3.01
N THR A 116 8.95 0.89 2.24
CA THR A 116 9.68 -0.23 1.63
C THR A 116 10.84 0.29 0.79
N PRO A 117 12.07 -0.25 0.96
CA PRO A 117 13.14 -0.02 0.02
C PRO A 117 12.80 -0.78 -1.26
N GLY A 118 12.41 -0.09 -2.33
CA GLY A 118 12.17 -0.81 -3.58
C GLY A 118 13.46 -1.04 -4.35
N ARG A 119 13.67 -2.28 -4.77
CA ARG A 119 14.54 -2.57 -5.91
C ARG A 119 13.81 -2.12 -7.17
N VAL A 120 14.43 -1.29 -7.99
CA VAL A 120 13.96 -1.03 -9.35
C VAL A 120 14.40 -2.23 -10.18
N THR A 121 13.70 -3.36 -10.08
CA THR A 121 13.88 -4.43 -11.06
C THR A 121 13.21 -3.96 -12.34
N LYS A 122 14.01 -3.57 -13.34
CA LYS A 122 13.53 -3.50 -14.72
C LYS A 122 12.75 -4.79 -15.01
N PRO A 123 11.60 -4.75 -15.71
CA PRO A 123 11.00 -5.96 -16.24
C PRO A 123 12.09 -6.72 -16.99
N ARG A 124 12.41 -7.94 -16.54
CA ARG A 124 13.36 -8.79 -17.26
C ARG A 124 12.64 -9.19 -18.55
N VAL A 125 12.99 -8.53 -19.65
CA VAL A 125 12.54 -8.94 -20.98
C VAL A 125 12.96 -10.41 -21.14
N PRO A 126 12.04 -11.33 -21.46
CA PRO A 126 12.41 -12.70 -21.79
C PRO A 126 13.44 -12.66 -22.92
N LYS A 127 14.59 -13.32 -22.72
CA LYS A 127 15.55 -13.50 -23.81
C LYS A 127 14.91 -14.43 -24.86
N PRO A 128 15.09 -14.18 -26.16
CA PRO A 128 14.70 -15.10 -27.21
C PRO A 128 15.37 -16.47 -27.04
#